data_AF-A0A6I3SB34-F1
#
_entry.id   AF-A0A6I3SB34-F1
#
_cell.length_a   1.000
_cell.length_b   1.000
_cell.length_c   1.000
_cell.angle_alpha   90.00
_cell.angle_beta   90.00
_cell.angle_gamma   90.00
#
_symmetry.space_group_name_H-M   'P 1'
#
loop_
_entity.id
_entity.type
_entity.pdbx_description
1 polymer ?
#
loop_
_entity_poly.entity_id
_entity_poly.type
_entity_poly.pdbx_seq_one_letter_code
_entity_poly.pdbx_strand_id
1 'polypeptide(L)'
;MRGKFLTWIHGSLMALCIFVLVCTLPAYADEPLFSGQRYTVLQKAAPLSLEQSQIIYGKLFYAGQTDYYRVQGKKGDLLLFEMAIPRRGGLETFRPSVAVIGPGLPMVSLDPSYCVIPNGLGAHIVEPSLREREVTDPMTRCDYWITQVFQFRLPSDADYYLAVFDKEGKPGKYSLQVGVPEERSIARAVKHPVQVLQVRAWYNPTQLLVVMAFVAMAMGLFFIGWIAKRQKK
;
A
#
# COMPACT_ATOMS: atom_id res chain seq x y z
N MET A 1 -15.51 -27.51 -42.55
CA MET A 1 -14.73 -27.40 -41.29
C MET A 1 -14.38 -25.96 -40.85
N ARG A 2 -14.84 -24.89 -41.52
CA ARG A 2 -14.56 -23.49 -41.13
C ARG A 2 -15.38 -22.98 -39.91
N GLY A 3 -16.57 -23.56 -39.65
CA GLY A 3 -17.49 -23.07 -38.60
C GLY A 3 -17.06 -23.34 -37.16
N LYS A 4 -16.41 -24.48 -36.87
CA LYS A 4 -16.00 -24.87 -35.49
C LYS A 4 -14.78 -24.08 -34.98
N PHE A 5 -14.05 -23.43 -35.87
CA PHE A 5 -12.81 -22.72 -35.54
C PHE A 5 -13.08 -21.27 -35.13
N LEU A 6 -14.08 -20.65 -35.77
CA LEU A 6 -14.52 -19.29 -35.42
C LEU A 6 -15.16 -19.29 -34.02
N THR A 7 -15.95 -20.31 -33.68
CA THR A 7 -16.58 -20.46 -32.36
C THR A 7 -15.56 -20.65 -31.23
N TRP A 8 -14.41 -21.30 -31.48
CA TRP A 8 -13.34 -21.45 -30.49
C TRP A 8 -12.60 -20.15 -30.20
N ILE A 9 -12.28 -19.36 -31.23
CA ILE A 9 -11.65 -18.04 -31.06
C ILE A 9 -12.60 -17.09 -30.31
N HIS A 10 -13.89 -17.09 -30.66
CA HIS A 10 -14.89 -16.29 -29.95
C HIS A 10 -15.04 -16.75 -28.50
N GLY A 11 -15.02 -18.06 -28.24
CA GLY A 11 -15.07 -18.61 -26.87
C GLY A 11 -13.87 -18.22 -26.02
N SER A 12 -12.65 -18.26 -26.55
CA SER A 12 -11.43 -17.85 -25.83
C SER A 12 -11.35 -16.34 -25.63
N LEU A 13 -11.75 -15.54 -26.63
CA LEU A 13 -11.79 -14.08 -26.52
C LEU A 13 -12.87 -13.62 -25.52
N MET A 14 -14.02 -14.30 -25.51
CA MET A 14 -15.12 -14.05 -24.58
C MET A 14 -14.76 -14.50 -23.16
N ALA A 15 -14.05 -15.61 -22.98
CA ALA A 15 -13.51 -16.01 -21.67
C ALA A 15 -12.46 -15.01 -21.15
N LEU A 16 -11.59 -14.49 -22.02
CA LEU A 16 -10.65 -13.43 -21.66
C LEU A 16 -11.38 -12.12 -21.31
N CYS A 17 -12.41 -11.75 -22.07
CA CYS A 17 -13.23 -10.57 -21.78
C CYS A 17 -14.02 -10.74 -20.48
N ILE A 18 -14.58 -11.91 -20.20
CA ILE A 18 -15.28 -12.23 -18.95
C ILE A 18 -14.29 -12.22 -17.78
N PHE A 19 -13.08 -12.75 -17.96
CA PHE A 19 -12.04 -12.67 -16.93
C PHE A 19 -11.64 -11.21 -16.64
N VAL A 20 -11.46 -10.40 -17.68
CA VAL A 20 -11.21 -8.94 -17.54
C VAL A 20 -12.40 -8.24 -16.88
N LEU A 21 -13.64 -8.59 -17.26
CA LEU A 21 -14.87 -7.98 -16.71
C LEU A 21 -15.09 -8.35 -15.23
N VAL A 22 -14.85 -9.61 -14.86
CA VAL A 22 -14.89 -10.09 -13.47
C VAL A 22 -13.78 -9.46 -12.63
N CYS A 23 -12.62 -9.18 -13.22
CA CYS A 23 -11.55 -8.41 -12.58
C CYS A 23 -11.82 -6.90 -12.47
N THR A 24 -12.88 -6.37 -13.11
CA THR A 24 -13.28 -4.94 -13.04
C THR A 24 -14.47 -4.67 -12.13
N LEU A 25 -15.05 -5.68 -11.45
CA LEU A 25 -16.06 -5.41 -10.43
C LEU A 25 -15.39 -4.62 -9.28
N PRO A 26 -15.94 -3.46 -8.90
CA PRO A 26 -15.40 -2.71 -7.76
C PRO A 26 -15.62 -3.55 -6.51
N ALA A 27 -14.53 -4.13 -5.99
CA ALA A 27 -14.54 -4.76 -4.69
C ALA A 27 -14.51 -3.63 -3.65
N TYR A 28 -15.69 -3.14 -3.27
CA TYR A 28 -15.87 -2.25 -2.13
C TYR A 28 -15.60 -3.02 -0.83
N ALA A 29 -14.33 -3.26 -0.53
CA ALA A 29 -13.83 -3.61 0.78
C ALA A 29 -12.32 -3.32 0.79
N ASP A 30 -11.94 -2.28 1.54
CA ASP A 30 -10.59 -1.88 1.92
C ASP A 30 -9.60 -1.80 0.76
N GLU A 31 -9.81 -0.86 -0.16
CA GLU A 31 -8.83 -0.58 -1.21
C GLU A 31 -7.50 -0.11 -0.58
N PRO A 32 -6.37 -0.75 -0.93
CA PRO A 32 -5.07 -0.29 -0.47
C PRO A 32 -4.80 1.14 -0.94
N LEU A 33 -4.49 2.03 0.01
CA LEU A 33 -4.23 3.42 -0.32
C LEU A 33 -2.77 3.60 -0.73
N PHE A 34 -2.53 4.02 -1.96
CA PHE A 34 -1.18 4.32 -2.44
C PHE A 34 -0.92 5.82 -2.34
N SER A 35 0.01 6.24 -1.47
CA SER A 35 0.27 7.67 -1.24
C SER A 35 0.89 8.34 -2.47
N GLY A 36 1.82 7.65 -3.13
CA GLY A 36 2.59 8.22 -4.24
C GLY A 36 3.20 9.56 -3.84
N GLN A 37 2.98 10.60 -4.64
CA GLN A 37 3.37 12.00 -4.35
C GLN A 37 2.15 12.87 -4.01
N ARG A 38 1.01 12.28 -3.66
CA ARG A 38 -0.29 13.01 -3.63
C ARG A 38 -0.55 13.75 -2.31
N TYR A 39 0.05 13.29 -1.21
CA TYR A 39 -0.31 13.72 0.15
C TYR A 39 0.85 14.40 0.87
N THR A 40 1.71 15.11 0.14
CA THR A 40 2.94 15.71 0.68
C THR A 40 2.75 17.04 1.40
N VAL A 41 1.51 17.53 1.46
CA VAL A 41 1.13 18.76 2.17
C VAL A 41 -0.07 18.50 3.06
N LEU A 42 -0.05 19.08 4.26
CA LEU A 42 -1.05 18.84 5.30
C LEU A 42 -2.49 19.11 4.84
N GLN A 43 -2.72 20.17 4.04
CA GLN A 43 -4.06 20.53 3.56
C GLN A 43 -4.66 19.50 2.60
N LYS A 44 -3.81 18.67 1.99
CA LYS A 44 -4.21 17.57 1.10
C LYS A 44 -4.08 16.21 1.77
N ALA A 45 -4.00 16.16 3.11
CA ALA A 45 -3.86 14.92 3.84
C ALA A 45 -4.96 13.91 3.45
N ALA A 46 -4.57 12.66 3.20
CA ALA A 46 -5.54 11.66 2.78
C ALA A 46 -6.49 11.33 3.94
N PRO A 47 -7.82 11.33 3.73
CA PRO A 47 -8.76 10.98 4.77
C PRO A 47 -8.68 9.48 5.08
N LEU A 48 -8.62 9.16 6.36
CA LEU A 48 -8.64 7.81 6.92
C LEU A 48 -9.76 7.68 7.94
N SER A 49 -10.26 6.45 8.10
CA SER A 49 -11.24 6.05 9.09
C SER A 49 -10.56 5.36 10.28
N LEU A 50 -11.09 5.55 11.49
CA LEU A 50 -10.74 4.73 12.65
C LEU A 50 -11.62 3.48 12.77
N GLU A 51 -12.79 3.49 12.13
CA GLU A 51 -13.76 2.40 12.22
C GLU A 51 -13.37 1.21 11.32
N GLN A 52 -12.71 1.50 10.20
CA GLN A 52 -12.27 0.50 9.22
C GLN A 52 -10.75 0.40 9.24
N SER A 53 -10.22 -0.82 9.16
CA SER A 53 -8.78 -1.04 9.06
C SER A 53 -8.31 -0.67 7.66
N GLN A 54 -7.38 0.26 7.57
CA GLN A 54 -6.85 0.71 6.29
C GLN A 54 -5.34 0.55 6.26
N ILE A 55 -4.82 0.03 5.15
CA ILE A 55 -3.38 -0.08 4.92
C ILE A 55 -2.99 0.91 3.83
N ILE A 56 -2.07 1.79 4.18
CA ILE A 56 -1.43 2.70 3.28
C ILE A 56 -0.11 2.08 2.82
N TYR A 57 0.12 2.07 1.50
CA TYR A 57 1.37 1.69 0.86
C TYR A 57 2.07 2.94 0.32
N GLY A 58 2.95 3.51 1.13
CA GLY A 58 3.57 4.80 0.89
C GLY A 58 5.02 4.73 0.40
N LYS A 59 5.52 5.87 -0.08
CA LYS A 59 6.93 6.05 -0.40
C LYS A 59 7.35 7.51 -0.17
N LEU A 60 8.42 7.69 0.59
CA LEU A 60 9.19 8.93 0.62
C LEU A 60 10.19 8.92 -0.54
N PHE A 61 10.13 9.92 -1.41
CA PHE A 61 10.91 9.96 -2.66
C PHE A 61 12.20 10.76 -2.53
N TYR A 62 12.26 11.73 -1.61
CA TYR A 62 13.41 12.60 -1.38
C TYR A 62 13.47 13.04 0.08
N ALA A 63 14.65 13.53 0.48
CA ALA A 63 14.88 14.07 1.82
C ALA A 63 13.96 15.26 2.12
N GLY A 64 13.40 15.30 3.33
CA GLY A 64 12.45 16.35 3.74
C GLY A 64 11.03 16.18 3.19
N GLN A 65 10.73 15.11 2.47
CA GLN A 65 9.34 14.77 2.16
C GLN A 65 8.63 14.25 3.41
N THR A 66 7.42 14.75 3.64
CA THR A 66 6.48 14.24 4.64
C THR A 66 5.20 13.80 3.94
N ASP A 67 4.69 12.61 4.22
CA ASP A 67 3.34 12.20 3.79
C ASP A 67 2.33 12.43 4.92
N TYR A 68 1.21 13.08 4.62
CA TYR A 68 0.18 13.45 5.60
C TYR A 68 -1.11 12.65 5.40
N TYR A 69 -1.66 12.18 6.52
CA TYR A 69 -2.95 11.50 6.60
C TYR A 69 -3.81 12.16 7.67
N ARG A 70 -5.12 12.20 7.46
CA ARG A 70 -6.06 12.84 8.38
C ARG A 70 -7.09 11.85 8.86
N VAL A 71 -7.34 11.86 10.15
CA VAL A 71 -8.33 11.04 10.83
C VAL A 71 -9.30 11.96 11.56
N GLN A 72 -10.60 11.72 11.39
CA GLN A 72 -11.62 12.36 12.22
C GLN A 72 -11.80 11.55 13.49
N GLY A 73 -11.48 12.14 14.64
CA GLY A 73 -11.47 11.46 15.92
C GLY A 73 -12.51 12.02 16.88
N LYS A 74 -13.13 11.14 17.66
CA LYS A 74 -13.91 11.49 18.85
C LYS A 74 -13.11 11.19 20.11
N LYS A 75 -13.42 11.90 21.18
CA LYS A 75 -12.84 11.68 22.50
C LYS A 75 -13.05 10.22 22.93
N GLY A 76 -11.94 9.56 23.26
CA GLY A 76 -11.92 8.17 23.70
C GLY A 76 -11.71 7.15 22.58
N ASP A 77 -11.85 7.56 21.31
CA ASP A 77 -11.53 6.71 20.15
C ASP A 77 -10.08 6.24 20.24
N LEU A 78 -9.85 5.00 19.81
CA LEU A 78 -8.53 4.39 19.79
C LEU A 78 -7.88 4.65 18.43
N LEU A 79 -6.90 5.55 18.40
CA LEU A 79 -5.95 5.64 17.30
C LEU A 79 -4.92 4.53 17.47
N LEU A 80 -5.06 3.48 16.66
CA LEU A 80 -4.11 2.38 16.56
C LEU A 80 -3.44 2.43 15.20
N PHE A 81 -2.11 2.34 15.16
CA PHE A 81 -1.41 2.11 13.90
C PHE A 81 -0.19 1.21 14.04
N GLU A 82 0.17 0.57 12.94
CA GLU A 82 1.37 -0.24 12.78
C GLU A 82 2.16 0.27 11.56
N MET A 83 3.44 0.56 11.76
CA MET A 83 4.38 0.89 10.68
C MET A 83 5.22 -0.33 10.35
N ALA A 84 5.32 -0.63 9.05
CA ALA A 84 6.16 -1.71 8.56
C ALA A 84 6.97 -1.28 7.34
N ILE A 85 8.22 -1.74 7.26
CA ILE A 85 9.15 -1.43 6.17
C ILE A 85 9.36 -2.68 5.32
N PRO A 86 9.17 -2.63 3.99
CA PRO A 86 9.47 -3.75 3.12
C PRO A 86 10.89 -4.26 3.32
N ARG A 87 11.04 -5.57 3.57
CA ARG A 87 12.34 -6.21 3.73
C ARG A 87 12.99 -6.42 2.37
N ARG A 88 13.66 -5.37 1.90
CA ARG A 88 14.21 -5.25 0.55
C ARG A 88 15.53 -4.49 0.56
N GLY A 89 16.38 -4.85 -0.40
CA GLY A 89 17.62 -4.13 -0.70
C GLY A 89 17.41 -2.62 -0.80
N GLY A 90 18.19 -1.86 -0.03
CA GLY A 90 18.16 -0.40 0.00
C GLY A 90 17.22 0.22 1.04
N LEU A 91 16.54 -0.59 1.86
CA LEU A 91 15.66 -0.13 2.94
C LEU A 91 16.14 -0.55 4.34
N GLU A 92 17.32 -1.18 4.44
CA GLU A 92 17.87 -1.73 5.69
C GLU A 92 17.99 -0.67 6.78
N THR A 93 18.28 0.57 6.40
CA THR A 93 18.49 1.69 7.33
C THR A 93 17.41 2.78 7.22
N PHE A 94 16.38 2.57 6.41
CA PHE A 94 15.24 3.48 6.27
C PHE A 94 14.27 3.24 7.43
N ARG A 95 14.12 4.21 8.34
CA ARG A 95 13.35 4.08 9.57
C ARG A 95 12.57 5.38 9.83
N PRO A 96 11.46 5.59 9.09
CA PRO A 96 10.69 6.80 9.22
C PRO A 96 10.01 6.87 10.60
N SER A 97 9.89 8.08 11.12
CA SER A 97 9.09 8.41 12.30
C SER A 97 7.66 8.78 11.86
N VAL A 98 6.72 8.68 12.79
CA VAL A 98 5.35 9.14 12.60
C VAL A 98 5.02 10.20 13.65
N ALA A 99 4.71 11.43 13.25
CA ALA A 99 4.12 12.40 14.17
C ALA A 99 2.60 12.28 14.16
N VAL A 100 2.02 12.09 15.34
CA VAL A 100 0.58 12.25 15.60
C VAL A 100 0.36 13.68 16.03
N ILE A 101 -0.45 14.42 15.30
CA ILE A 101 -0.67 15.86 15.48
C ILE A 101 -2.15 16.12 15.75
N GLY A 102 -2.45 16.93 16.76
CA GLY A 102 -3.83 17.25 17.11
C GLY A 102 -3.97 17.96 18.45
N PRO A 103 -5.20 18.36 18.79
CA PRO A 103 -5.48 19.04 20.05
C PRO A 103 -5.34 18.10 21.25
N GLY A 104 -4.93 18.67 22.38
CA GLY A 104 -4.71 17.95 23.64
C GLY A 104 -3.41 17.12 23.69
N LEU A 105 -2.62 17.13 22.61
CA LEU A 105 -1.27 16.55 22.61
C LEU A 105 -0.24 17.54 23.17
N PRO A 106 0.93 17.06 23.65
CA PRO A 106 2.00 17.93 24.13
C PRO A 106 2.45 18.93 23.06
N MET A 107 2.70 20.18 23.47
CA MET A 107 3.37 21.14 22.60
C MET A 107 4.84 20.76 22.50
N VAL A 108 5.27 20.34 21.32
CA VAL A 108 6.66 19.96 21.04
C VAL A 108 7.20 20.86 19.94
N SER A 109 8.47 21.24 20.05
CA SER A 109 9.21 21.87 18.96
C SER A 109 9.83 20.76 18.12
N LEU A 110 9.31 20.55 16.91
CA LEU A 110 9.91 19.68 15.91
C LEU A 110 10.70 20.53 14.92
N ASP A 111 11.81 20.01 14.39
CA ASP A 111 12.49 20.65 13.26
C ASP A 111 11.49 20.78 12.09
N PRO A 112 11.19 22.01 11.61
CA PRO A 112 10.24 22.22 10.53
C PRO A 112 10.62 21.53 9.22
N SER A 113 11.89 21.15 9.05
CA SER A 113 12.36 20.36 7.91
C SER A 113 11.82 18.92 7.89
N TYR A 114 11.34 18.42 9.03
CA TYR A 114 10.78 17.07 9.16
C TYR A 114 9.27 17.02 8.93
N CYS A 115 8.55 17.93 9.59
CA CYS A 115 7.10 18.03 9.53
C CYS A 115 6.64 19.38 10.08
N VAL A 116 5.58 19.93 9.48
CA VAL A 116 4.95 21.16 9.95
C VAL A 116 3.85 20.83 10.96
N ILE A 117 3.96 21.38 12.17
CA ILE A 117 2.89 21.31 13.19
C ILE A 117 2.08 22.60 13.09
N PRO A 118 0.76 22.55 12.81
CA PRO A 118 -0.08 23.74 12.77
C PRO A 118 -0.12 24.47 14.10
N ASN A 119 -0.22 25.80 14.04
CA ASN A 119 -0.35 26.64 15.22
C ASN A 119 -1.53 26.20 16.10
N GLY A 120 -1.28 26.11 17.40
CA GLY A 120 -2.28 25.71 18.39
C GLY A 120 -2.50 24.20 18.51
N LEU A 121 -1.84 23.36 17.70
CA LEU A 121 -1.85 21.91 17.85
C LEU A 121 -0.58 21.42 18.55
N GLY A 122 -0.73 20.33 19.30
CA GLY A 122 0.40 19.58 19.85
C GLY A 122 0.76 18.41 18.93
N ALA A 123 1.88 17.76 19.24
CA ALA A 123 2.27 16.54 18.55
C ALA A 123 2.95 15.53 19.48
N HIS A 124 2.82 14.26 19.12
CA HIS A 124 3.56 13.15 19.71
C HIS A 124 4.31 12.41 18.60
N ILE A 125 5.63 12.27 18.74
CA ILE A 125 6.47 11.63 17.73
C ILE A 125 6.68 10.18 18.14
N VAL A 126 6.27 9.28 17.26
CA VAL A 126 6.44 7.84 17.41
C VAL A 126 7.68 7.42 16.65
N GLU A 127 8.76 7.23 17.40
CA GLU A 127 10.03 6.76 16.86
C GLU A 127 9.99 5.27 16.49
N PRO A 128 10.79 4.84 15.51
CA PRO A 128 11.10 3.44 15.28
C PRO A 128 11.51 2.74 16.58
N SER A 129 10.96 1.55 16.82
CA SER A 129 11.32 0.73 17.98
C SER A 129 12.75 0.20 17.88
N LEU A 130 13.39 -0.01 19.03
CA LEU A 130 14.74 -0.62 19.09
C LEU A 130 14.75 -2.10 18.68
N ARG A 131 13.59 -2.77 18.68
CA ARG A 131 13.44 -4.19 18.36
C ARG A 131 12.33 -4.38 17.34
N GLU A 132 12.74 -4.75 16.14
CA GLU A 132 11.82 -5.00 15.03
C GLU A 132 11.35 -6.45 15.01
N ARG A 133 10.14 -6.65 14.48
CA ARG A 133 9.58 -7.98 14.24
C ARG A 133 9.53 -8.24 12.74
N GLU A 134 10.11 -9.36 12.32
CA GLU A 134 9.99 -9.81 10.94
C GLU A 134 8.66 -10.52 10.71
N VAL A 135 7.96 -10.15 9.64
CA VAL A 135 6.70 -10.79 9.25
C VAL A 135 6.65 -11.00 7.74
N THR A 136 6.02 -12.10 7.33
CA THR A 136 5.67 -12.33 5.93
C THR A 136 4.16 -12.21 5.79
N ASP A 137 3.71 -11.33 4.92
CA ASP A 137 2.29 -11.12 4.66
C ASP A 137 1.67 -12.38 4.00
N PRO A 138 0.64 -13.00 4.60
CA PRO A 138 0.07 -14.25 4.06
C PRO A 138 -0.57 -14.09 2.69
N MET A 139 -1.12 -12.90 2.37
CA MET A 139 -1.84 -12.65 1.12
C MET A 139 -0.89 -12.40 -0.06
N THR A 140 0.13 -11.58 0.17
CA THR A 140 1.03 -11.07 -0.88
C THR A 140 2.39 -11.75 -0.88
N ARG A 141 2.72 -12.49 0.20
CA ARG A 141 4.03 -13.11 0.45
C ARG A 141 5.18 -12.09 0.46
N CYS A 142 4.86 -10.83 0.74
CA CYS A 142 5.84 -9.77 0.91
C CYS A 142 6.38 -9.81 2.33
N ASP A 143 7.68 -9.59 2.49
CA ASP A 143 8.34 -9.59 3.79
C ASP A 143 8.46 -8.16 4.31
N TYR A 144 8.28 -7.97 5.61
CA TYR A 144 8.35 -6.67 6.26
C TYR A 144 9.07 -6.75 7.61
N TRP A 145 9.68 -5.63 7.99
CA TRP A 145 10.05 -5.32 9.36
C TRP A 145 8.97 -4.44 9.98
N ILE A 146 8.28 -4.92 11.01
CA ILE A 146 7.41 -4.09 11.83
C ILE A 146 8.31 -3.26 12.74
N THR A 147 8.21 -1.94 12.59
CA THR A 147 9.12 -0.96 13.18
C THR A 147 8.44 -0.15 14.26
N GLN A 148 7.13 0.12 14.15
CA GLN A 148 6.34 0.76 15.21
C GLN A 148 4.98 0.10 15.36
N VAL A 149 4.51 0.00 16.60
CA VAL A 149 3.11 -0.24 16.94
C VAL A 149 2.73 0.82 17.95
N PHE A 150 1.68 1.58 17.69
CA PHE A 150 1.28 2.69 18.52
C PHE A 150 -0.21 2.68 18.78
N GLN A 151 -0.59 2.91 20.04
CA GLN A 151 -1.96 2.99 20.47
C GLN A 151 -2.15 4.23 21.34
N PHE A 152 -3.17 5.02 21.05
CA PHE A 152 -3.44 6.26 21.76
C PHE A 152 -4.94 6.55 21.78
N ARG A 153 -5.46 6.93 22.94
CA ARG A 153 -6.85 7.36 23.08
C ARG A 153 -6.94 8.86 22.84
N LEU A 154 -7.79 9.24 21.88
CA LEU A 154 -7.91 10.63 21.49
C LEU A 154 -8.53 11.48 22.63
N PRO A 155 -7.93 12.62 23.00
CA PRO A 155 -8.36 13.41 24.16
C PRO A 155 -9.62 14.26 23.91
N SER A 156 -9.95 14.55 22.65
CA SER A 156 -11.04 15.45 22.26
C SER A 156 -11.59 15.14 20.88
N ASP A 157 -12.78 15.65 20.59
CA ASP A 157 -13.40 15.57 19.27
C ASP A 157 -12.70 16.55 18.32
N ALA A 158 -11.94 16.04 17.35
CA ALA A 158 -11.15 16.86 16.42
C ALA A 158 -10.61 16.06 15.23
N ASP A 159 -10.09 16.79 14.24
CA ASP A 159 -9.20 16.24 13.23
C ASP A 159 -7.81 16.00 13.83
N TYR A 160 -7.31 14.78 13.68
CA TYR A 160 -5.94 14.38 13.98
C TYR A 160 -5.19 14.08 12.68
N TYR A 161 -3.89 14.33 12.67
CA TYR A 161 -3.05 14.09 11.50
C TYR A 161 -1.92 13.12 11.85
N LEU A 162 -1.62 12.23 10.91
CA LEU A 162 -0.43 11.39 10.93
C LEU A 162 0.52 11.92 9.86
N ALA A 163 1.72 12.27 10.26
CA ALA A 163 2.77 12.73 9.37
C ALA A 163 3.93 11.74 9.36
N VAL A 164 4.18 11.10 8.22
CA VAL A 164 5.26 10.13 8.04
C VAL A 164 6.45 10.83 7.39
N PHE A 165 7.59 10.82 8.05
CA PHE A 165 8.83 11.44 7.57
C PHE A 165 10.06 10.66 8.05
N ASP A 166 11.20 10.86 7.41
CA ASP A 166 12.47 10.27 7.82
C ASP A 166 13.44 11.38 8.25
N LYS A 167 13.93 11.30 9.49
CA LYS A 167 14.79 12.33 10.09
C LYS A 167 16.18 12.40 9.46
N GLU A 168 16.64 11.29 8.90
CA GLU A 168 17.91 11.21 8.16
C GLU A 168 17.72 11.59 6.69
N GLY A 169 16.50 11.95 6.28
CA GLY A 169 16.18 12.32 4.90
C GLY A 169 16.25 11.15 3.92
N LYS A 170 16.18 9.90 4.40
CA LYS A 170 16.27 8.73 3.54
C LYS A 170 14.98 8.53 2.75
N PRO A 171 15.06 8.33 1.42
CA PRO A 171 13.91 7.88 0.66
C PRO A 171 13.64 6.40 0.95
N GLY A 172 12.38 5.99 0.95
CA GLY A 172 12.02 4.61 1.23
C GLY A 172 10.54 4.32 1.14
N LYS A 173 10.22 3.04 0.99
CA LYS A 173 8.83 2.55 0.98
C LYS A 173 8.44 2.16 2.40
N TYR A 174 7.18 2.36 2.74
CA TYR A 174 6.62 1.94 4.03
C TYR A 174 5.18 1.49 3.83
N SER A 175 4.68 0.65 4.74
CA SER A 175 3.24 0.49 4.94
C SER A 175 2.83 0.99 6.30
N LEU A 176 1.77 1.79 6.34
CA LEU A 176 1.15 2.27 7.56
C LEU A 176 -0.25 1.67 7.64
N GLN A 177 -0.47 0.78 8.59
CA GLN A 177 -1.80 0.25 8.89
C GLN A 177 -2.43 1.10 9.98
N VAL A 178 -3.64 1.62 9.76
CA VAL A 178 -4.42 2.38 10.74
C VAL A 178 -5.69 1.61 11.06
N GLY A 179 -6.05 1.54 12.34
CA GLY A 179 -7.17 0.75 12.85
C GLY A 179 -6.74 -0.64 13.32
N VAL A 180 -7.73 -1.43 13.78
CA VAL A 180 -7.49 -2.80 14.27
C VAL A 180 -7.02 -3.68 13.12
N PRO A 181 -5.91 -4.42 13.24
CA PRO A 181 -5.45 -5.29 12.19
C PRO A 181 -6.52 -6.32 11.80
N GLU A 182 -6.92 -6.31 10.54
CA GLU A 182 -7.81 -7.33 10.00
C GLU A 182 -7.09 -8.63 9.70
N GLU A 183 -7.87 -9.71 9.63
CA GLU A 183 -7.37 -11.03 9.26
C GLU A 183 -6.86 -11.03 7.81
N ARG A 184 -5.55 -11.22 7.64
CA ARG A 184 -4.91 -11.40 6.32
C ARG A 184 -4.79 -12.88 6.04
N SER A 185 -5.67 -13.40 5.19
CA SER A 185 -5.77 -14.84 4.88
C SER A 185 -5.60 -15.16 3.40
N ILE A 186 -5.17 -16.39 3.09
CA ILE A 186 -5.06 -16.87 1.70
C ILE A 186 -6.43 -16.85 1.01
N ALA A 187 -7.52 -17.12 1.74
CA ALA A 187 -8.88 -17.03 1.20
C ALA A 187 -9.21 -15.62 0.70
N ARG A 188 -8.76 -14.58 1.41
CA ARG A 188 -8.90 -13.18 0.96
C ARG A 188 -8.04 -12.90 -0.27
N ALA A 189 -6.82 -13.44 -0.36
CA ALA A 189 -5.98 -13.29 -1.56
C ALA A 189 -6.66 -13.85 -2.83
N VAL A 190 -7.36 -14.98 -2.73
CA VAL A 190 -8.12 -15.57 -3.84
C VAL A 190 -9.31 -14.70 -4.24
N LYS A 191 -9.98 -14.07 -3.27
CA LYS A 191 -11.12 -13.17 -3.52
C LYS A 191 -10.70 -11.81 -4.09
N HIS A 192 -9.49 -11.34 -3.78
CA HIS A 192 -8.99 -10.01 -4.14
C HIS A 192 -7.66 -10.06 -4.93
N PRO A 193 -7.61 -10.74 -6.10
CA PRO A 193 -6.36 -10.95 -6.82
C PRO A 193 -5.75 -9.66 -7.36
N VAL A 194 -6.57 -8.67 -7.74
CA VAL A 194 -6.11 -7.37 -8.24
C VAL A 194 -5.34 -6.61 -7.14
N GLN A 195 -5.85 -6.61 -5.90
CA GLN A 195 -5.17 -5.97 -4.77
C GLN A 195 -3.82 -6.63 -4.50
N VAL A 196 -3.75 -7.97 -4.53
CA VAL A 196 -2.48 -8.70 -4.39
C VAL A 196 -1.47 -8.28 -5.46
N LEU A 197 -1.91 -8.17 -6.72
CA LEU A 197 -1.05 -7.73 -7.81
C LEU A 197 -0.58 -6.28 -7.65
N GLN A 198 -1.47 -5.37 -7.23
CA GLN A 198 -1.13 -3.97 -6.97
C GLN A 198 -0.08 -3.84 -5.85
N VAL A 199 -0.27 -4.53 -4.73
CA VAL A 199 0.70 -4.51 -3.62
C VAL A 199 2.02 -5.12 -4.06
N ARG A 200 2.01 -6.22 -4.83
CA ARG A 200 3.25 -6.80 -5.37
C ARG A 200 3.94 -5.89 -6.39
N ALA A 201 3.18 -5.15 -7.21
CA ALA A 201 3.71 -4.15 -8.13
C ALA A 201 4.41 -3.03 -7.37
N TRP A 202 3.75 -2.52 -6.32
CA TRP A 202 4.32 -1.52 -5.43
C TRP A 202 5.55 -2.06 -4.70
N TYR A 203 5.52 -3.30 -4.20
CA TYR A 203 6.62 -3.92 -3.47
C TYR A 203 7.86 -4.11 -4.37
N ASN A 204 7.69 -4.78 -5.51
CA ASN A 204 8.75 -5.06 -6.48
C ASN A 204 8.25 -4.98 -7.94
N PRO A 205 8.31 -3.80 -8.58
CA PRO A 205 7.73 -3.61 -9.91
C PRO A 205 8.45 -4.44 -10.98
N THR A 206 9.77 -4.66 -10.85
CA THR A 206 10.55 -5.41 -11.84
C THR A 206 10.16 -6.89 -11.90
N GLN A 207 9.72 -7.48 -10.78
CA GLN A 207 9.26 -8.88 -10.77
C GLN A 207 8.05 -9.07 -11.67
N LEU A 208 7.11 -8.13 -11.68
CA LEU A 208 5.95 -8.22 -12.56
C LEU A 208 6.33 -8.05 -14.03
N LEU A 209 7.24 -7.13 -14.34
CA LEU A 209 7.73 -6.94 -15.71
C LEU A 209 8.37 -8.22 -16.27
N VAL A 210 9.16 -8.93 -15.46
CA VAL A 210 9.77 -10.20 -15.85
C VAL A 210 8.69 -11.27 -16.13
N VAL A 211 7.69 -11.40 -15.26
CA VAL A 211 6.57 -12.33 -15.49
C VAL A 211 5.83 -12.00 -16.78
N MET A 212 5.53 -10.72 -17.01
CA MET A 212 4.86 -10.28 -18.24
C MET A 212 5.70 -10.56 -19.49
N ALA A 213 7.03 -10.39 -19.42
CA ALA A 213 7.94 -10.73 -20.51
C ALA A 213 7.93 -12.23 -20.83
N PHE A 214 7.94 -13.10 -19.81
CA PHE A 214 7.83 -14.55 -20.00
C PHE A 214 6.48 -14.96 -20.61
N VAL A 215 5.38 -14.35 -20.17
CA VAL A 215 4.05 -14.59 -20.75
C VAL A 215 4.00 -14.16 -22.21
N ALA A 216 4.51 -12.97 -22.53
CA ALA A 216 4.57 -12.48 -23.90
C ALA A 216 5.43 -13.39 -24.80
N MET A 217 6.59 -13.86 -24.29
CA MET A 217 7.45 -14.80 -25.00
C MET A 217 6.73 -16.13 -25.26
N ALA A 218 6.06 -16.69 -24.26
CA ALA A 218 5.30 -17.93 -24.40
C ALA A 218 4.15 -17.79 -25.42
N MET A 219 3.43 -16.68 -25.39
CA MET A 219 2.41 -16.35 -26.39
C MET A 219 3.00 -16.24 -27.79
N GLY A 220 4.14 -15.55 -27.95
CA GLY A 220 4.84 -15.43 -29.22
C GLY A 220 5.23 -16.79 -29.81
N LEU A 221 5.82 -17.68 -29.00
CA LEU A 221 6.17 -19.04 -29.42
C LEU A 221 4.95 -19.87 -29.80
N PHE A 222 3.86 -19.74 -29.04
CA PHE A 222 2.59 -20.39 -29.37
C PHE A 222 2.04 -19.92 -30.72
N PHE A 223 2.03 -18.61 -30.99
CA PHE A 223 1.59 -18.05 -32.26
C PHE A 223 2.47 -18.50 -33.44
N ILE A 224 3.80 -18.50 -33.28
CA ILE A 224 4.74 -18.99 -34.31
C ILE A 224 4.46 -20.46 -34.63
N GLY A 225 4.34 -21.31 -33.61
CA GLY A 225 4.04 -22.73 -33.79
C GLY A 225 2.68 -22.98 -34.46
N TRP A 226 1.69 -22.14 -34.15
CA TRP A 226 0.37 -22.19 -34.78
C TRP A 226 0.39 -21.79 -36.26
N ILE A 227 1.11 -20.73 -36.62
CA ILE A 227 1.30 -20.31 -38.02
C ILE A 227 2.04 -21.40 -38.81
N ALA A 228 3.12 -21.96 -38.24
CA ALA A 228 3.90 -23.02 -38.89
C ALA A 228 3.06 -24.29 -39.15
N LYS A 229 2.14 -24.65 -38.24
CA LYS A 229 1.20 -25.76 -38.47
C LYS A 229 0.14 -25.45 -39.53
N ARG A 230 -0.23 -24.18 -39.72
CA ARG A 230 -1.19 -23.76 -40.75
C ARG A 230 -0.60 -23.77 -42.16
N GLN A 231 0.69 -23.49 -42.33
CA GLN A 231 1.33 -23.53 -43.64
C GLN A 231 1.63 -24.95 -44.14
N LYS A 232 1.54 -25.97 -43.28
CA LYS A 232 1.71 -27.39 -43.63
C LYS A 232 0.39 -28.11 -43.98
N LYS A 233 -0.73 -27.39 -44.02
CA LYS A 233 -2.05 -27.89 -44.44
C LYS A 233 -2.55 -27.08 -45.62
#